data_AF-A0A2L2Z7D5-F1
#
_entry.id   AF-A0A2L2Z7D5-F1
#
_cell.length_a   1.000
_cell.length_b   1.000
_cell.length_c   1.000
_cell.angle_alpha   90.00
_cell.angle_beta   90.00
_cell.angle_gamma   90.00
#
_symmetry.space_group_name_H-M   'P 1'
#
loop_
_entity.id
_entity.type
_entity.pdbx_description
1 polymer ?
#
loop_
_entity_poly.entity_id
_entity_poly.type
_entity_poly.pdbx_seq_one_letter_code
_entity_poly.pdbx_strand_id
1 'polypeptide(L)' 'ICKLAKKGLTPSQIGVILRDSHGVAHVRWVKGNKILRILKEKVFANDLTEDIYKLIKKAVALRKHLERNRK' A
#
# COMPACT_ATOMS: atom_id res chain seq x y z
N ILE A 1 0.78 10.26 -8.01
CA ILE A 1 -0.13 9.61 -7.04
C ILE A 1 -1.29 8.89 -7.73
N CYS A 2 -2.28 9.59 -8.31
CA CYS A 2 -3.47 8.94 -8.88
C CYS A 2 -3.16 7.94 -10.03
N LYS A 3 -2.22 8.29 -10.93
CA LYS A 3 -1.74 7.37 -11.98
C LYS A 3 -1.14 6.07 -11.41
N LEU A 4 -0.40 6.17 -10.30
CA LEU A 4 0.22 5.01 -9.65
C LEU A 4 -0.82 4.16 -8.92
N ALA A 5 -1.82 4.79 -8.30
CA ALA A 5 -2.95 4.10 -7.69
C ALA A 5 -3.80 3.33 -8.72
N LYS A 6 -4.05 3.93 -9.90
CA LYS A 6 -4.73 3.25 -11.02
C LYS A 6 -3.97 2.03 -11.55
N LYS A 7 -2.65 1.98 -11.37
CA LYS A 7 -1.84 0.79 -11.68
C LYS A 7 -1.96 -0.32 -10.63
N GLY A 8 -2.77 -0.13 -9.58
CA GLY A 8 -2.94 -1.10 -8.49
C GLY A 8 -1.81 -1.09 -7.45
N LEU A 9 -0.94 -0.07 -7.47
CA LEU A 9 0.15 0.04 -6.50
C LEU A 9 -0.39 0.43 -5.13
N THR A 10 0.17 -0.15 -4.09
CA THR A 10 -0.28 0.12 -2.73
C THR A 10 0.22 1.49 -2.25
N PRO A 11 -0.51 2.19 -1.36
CA PRO A 11 -0.09 3.47 -0.78
C PRO A 11 1.38 3.52 -0.33
N SER A 12 1.88 2.46 0.29
CA SER A 12 3.28 2.35 0.72
C SER A 12 4.26 2.32 -0.47
N GLN A 13 3.96 1.54 -1.50
CA GLN A 13 4.78 1.47 -2.72
C GLN A 13 4.79 2.81 -3.47
N ILE A 14 3.65 3.49 -3.52
CA ILE A 14 3.53 4.83 -4.10
C ILE A 14 4.44 5.81 -3.35
N GLY A 15 4.51 5.73 -2.02
CA GLY A 15 5.39 6.56 -1.21
C GLY A 15 6.88 6.32 -1.50
N VAL A 16 7.28 5.06 -1.70
CA VAL A 16 8.66 4.69 -2.07
C VAL A 16 9.02 5.21 -3.45
N ILE A 17 8.17 4.97 -4.46
CA ILE A 17 8.40 5.45 -5.83
C ILE A 17 8.48 6.99 -5.89
N LEU A 18 7.65 7.69 -5.11
CA LEU A 18 7.70 9.15 -5.05
C LEU A 18 9.01 9.65 -4.43
N ARG A 19 9.58 8.92 -3.47
CA ARG A 19 10.86 9.26 -2.84
C ARG A 19 12.02 9.00 -3.79
N ASP A 20 12.07 7.80 -4.36
CA ASP A 20 13.25 7.32 -5.09
C ASP A 20 13.28 7.82 -6.54
N SER A 21 12.13 7.85 -7.22
CA SER A 21 12.06 8.25 -8.63
C SER A 21 11.72 9.72 -8.84
N HIS A 22 11.02 10.34 -7.88
CA HIS A 22 10.54 11.73 -8.02
C HIS A 22 11.13 12.69 -6.97
N GLY A 23 11.99 12.23 -6.06
CA GLY A 23 12.66 13.08 -5.06
C GLY A 23 11.73 13.66 -3.99
N VAL A 24 10.50 13.17 -3.86
CA VAL A 24 9.53 13.67 -2.89
C VAL A 24 9.68 12.91 -1.56
N ALA A 25 10.41 13.51 -0.61
CA ALA A 25 10.65 12.91 0.71
C ALA A 25 9.35 12.61 1.47
N HIS A 26 8.40 13.55 1.48
CA HIS A 26 7.13 13.39 2.17
C HIS A 26 5.99 14.07 1.40
N VAL A 27 4.99 13.28 1.03
CA VAL A 27 3.82 13.75 0.26
C VAL A 27 3.00 14.81 0.99
N ARG A 28 3.06 14.83 2.34
CA ARG A 28 2.37 15.82 3.16
C ARG A 28 2.84 17.25 2.89
N TRP A 29 4.13 17.46 2.65
CA TRP A 29 4.67 18.81 2.40
C TRP A 29 4.24 19.36 1.05
N VAL A 30 4.18 18.50 0.03
CA VAL A 30 3.82 18.92 -1.33
C VAL A 30 2.31 19.14 -1.47
N LYS A 31 1.50 18.30 -0.83
CA LYS A 31 0.06 18.18 -1.11
C LYS A 31 -0.83 18.54 0.09
N GLY A 32 -0.25 18.90 1.24
CA GLY A 32 -0.94 19.20 2.51
C GLY A 32 -1.52 17.99 3.25
N ASN A 33 -1.87 16.93 2.51
CA ASN A 33 -2.55 15.73 3.02
C ASN A 33 -1.66 14.47 2.93
N LYS A 34 -1.97 13.48 3.78
CA LYS A 34 -1.37 12.14 3.71
C LYS A 34 -1.85 11.38 2.46
N ILE A 35 -1.02 10.48 1.94
CA ILE A 35 -1.32 9.65 0.74
C ILE A 35 -2.69 8.95 0.87
N LEU A 36 -2.97 8.35 2.03
CA LEU A 36 -4.25 7.67 2.29
C LEU A 36 -5.47 8.60 2.15
N ARG A 37 -5.38 9.85 2.64
CA ARG A 37 -6.47 10.84 2.49
C ARG A 37 -6.70 11.20 1.03
N ILE A 38 -5.61 11.45 0.29
CA ILE A 38 -5.68 11.77 -1.15
C ILE A 38 -6.29 10.61 -1.95
N LEU A 39 -6.02 9.36 -1.57
CA LEU A 39 -6.60 8.18 -2.21
C LEU A 39 -8.08 7.99 -1.84
N LYS A 40 -8.46 8.27 -0.58
CA LYS A 40 -9.85 8.21 -0.11
C LYS A 40 -10.74 9.26 -0.76
N GLU A 41 -10.25 10.50 -0.86
CA GLU A 41 -10.94 11.60 -1.55
C GLU A 41 -11.19 11.30 -3.03
N LYS A 42 -10.33 10.50 -3.66
CA LYS A 42 -10.45 10.12 -5.08
C LYS A 42 -11.09 8.75 -5.33
N VAL A 43 -11.69 8.13 -4.30
CA VAL A 43 -12.38 6.82 -4.38
C VAL A 43 -11.45 5.64 -4.80
N PHE A 44 -10.15 5.76 -4.54
CA PHE A 44 -9.17 4.69 -4.77
C PHE A 44 -8.77 3.96 -3.48
N ALA A 45 -9.45 4.24 -2.36
CA ALA A 45 -9.16 3.59 -1.10
C ALA A 45 -9.83 2.21 -1.06
N ASN A 46 -9.03 1.18 -0.82
CA ASN A 46 -9.54 -0.14 -0.45
C ASN A 46 -10.28 -0.03 0.90
N ASP A 47 -11.38 -0.78 1.04
CA ASP A 47 -12.21 -0.83 2.25
C ASP A 47 -11.41 -1.31 3.47
N LEU A 48 -10.52 -2.28 3.23
CA LEU A 48 -9.53 -2.75 4.19
C LEU A 48 -8.23 -1.97 4.10
N THR A 49 -7.67 -1.62 5.26
CA THR A 49 -6.34 -1.01 5.35
C THR A 49 -5.28 -1.96 4.80
N GLU A 50 -4.28 -1.38 4.10
CA GLU A 50 -3.18 -2.12 3.47
C GLU A 50 -2.45 -3.05 4.45
N ASP A 51 -2.31 -2.61 5.71
CA ASP A 51 -1.56 -3.30 6.74
C ASP A 51 -2.25 -4.61 7.18
N ILE A 52 -3.55 -4.51 7.51
CA ILE A 52 -4.36 -5.67 7.90
C ILE A 52 -4.43 -6.67 6.74
N TYR A 53 -4.62 -6.18 5.51
CA TYR A 53 -4.63 -7.03 4.33
C TYR A 53 -3.31 -7.82 4.17
N LYS A 54 -2.16 -7.17 4.37
CA LYS A 54 -0.84 -7.81 4.30
C LYS A 54 -0.62 -8.82 5.42
N LEU A 55 -1.08 -8.54 6.64
CA LEU A 55 -1.03 -9.48 7.77
C LEU A 55 -1.85 -10.74 7.49
N ILE A 56 -3.09 -10.58 7.01
CA ILE A 56 -3.94 -11.72 6.62
C ILE A 56 -3.28 -12.53 5.50
N LYS A 57 -2.76 -11.86 4.47
CA LYS A 57 -2.06 -12.53 3.36
C LYS A 57 -0.85 -13.34 3.85
N LYS A 58 -0.08 -12.79 4.80
CA LYS A 58 1.05 -13.49 5.42
C LYS A 58 0.58 -14.70 6.25
N ALA A 59 -0.45 -14.53 7.07
CA ALA A 59 -1.01 -15.62 7.88
C ALA A 59 -1.52 -16.79 7.00
N VAL A 60 -2.21 -16.48 5.89
CA VAL A 60 -2.65 -17.49 4.93
C VAL A 60 -1.47 -18.21 4.27
N ALA A 61 -0.41 -17.48 3.90
CA ALA A 61 0.78 -18.08 3.32
C ALA A 61 1.51 -19.01 4.31
N LEU A 62 1.66 -18.57 5.57
CA LEU A 62 2.24 -19.38 6.64
C LEU A 62 1.42 -20.64 6.90
N ARG A 63 0.10 -20.52 6.98
CA ARG A 63 -0.80 -21.67 7.14
C ARG A 63 -0.63 -22.68 6.01
N LYS A 64 -0.66 -22.22 4.74
CA LYS A 64 -0.44 -23.10 3.57
C LYS A 64 0.94 -23.76 3.60
N HIS A 65 1.96 -23.05 4.05
CA HIS A 65 3.31 -23.59 4.18
C HIS A 65 3.38 -24.69 5.23
N LEU A 66 2.81 -24.48 6.43
CA LEU A 66 2.75 -25.46 7.52
C LEU A 66 1.86 -26.67 7.17
N GLU A 67 0.78 -26.47 6.42
CA GLU A 67 -0.07 -27.58 5.94
C GLU A 67 0.68 -28.51 4.96
N ARG A 68 1.59 -27.95 4.14
CA ARG A 68 2.39 -28.71 3.17
C ARG A 68 3.65 -29.31 3.79
N ASN A 69 4.25 -28.65 4.77
CA ASN A 69 5.49 -29.08 5.43
C ASN A 69 5.19 -29.49 6.87
N ARG A 70 4.57 -30.67 7.03
CA ARG A 70 4.20 -31.26 8.34
C ARG A 70 5.32 -32.07 9.00
N LYS A 71 6.57 -31.91 8.58
CA LYS A 71 7.74 -32.53 9.22
C LYS A 71 8.36 -31.56 10.20
#